data_AF-A0A6G2DBL4-F1
#
_entry.id   AF-A0A6G2DBL4-F1
#
_cell.length_a   1.000
_cell.length_b   1.000
_cell.length_c   1.000
_cell.angle_alpha   90.00
_cell.angle_beta   90.00
_cell.angle_gamma   90.00
#
_symmetry.space_group_name_H-M   'P 1'
#
loop_
_entity.id
_entity.type
_entity.pdbx_description
1 polymer ?
#
loop_
_entity_poly.entity_id
_entity_poly.type
_entity_poly.pdbx_seq_one_letter_code
_entity_poly.pdbx_strand_id
1 'polypeptide(L)'
;SYLTHDESLDLQEAYVKALLQGVLDRAPQALETLERDTELLKRYIAEPFKRITYDQAIDLLQEHENDEDADYEHLEHGDDFGSPHETWISNHFGVPTFVMNYPAAIKAFYMKPVPGNPERVLCADLLAPEGYGEIIGGSMREDDYDALVAKMDELGMDRTEYEFYLDLRKYGTVPHGGFGIGIERMVTFAAGTKHIREAIPFPRMLHRIKP
;
A
#
# COMPACT_ATOMS: atom_id res chain seq x y z
N SER A 1 20.00 -2.78 15.11
CA SER A 1 19.94 -1.92 13.91
C SER A 1 18.64 -1.15 13.94
N TYR A 2 18.52 -0.09 13.14
CA TYR A 2 17.23 0.57 12.88
C TYR A 2 16.52 -0.11 11.71
N LEU A 3 15.21 0.13 11.58
CA LEU A 3 14.34 -0.46 10.56
C LEU A 3 14.84 -0.13 9.14
N THR A 4 14.98 -1.15 8.31
CA THR A 4 15.25 -1.06 6.87
C THR A 4 13.96 -1.15 6.05
N HIS A 5 14.03 -0.87 4.74
CA HIS A 5 12.86 -1.01 3.86
C HIS A 5 12.37 -2.46 3.83
N ASP A 6 13.27 -3.44 3.67
CA ASP A 6 12.90 -4.87 3.65
C ASP A 6 12.27 -5.32 4.98
N GLU A 7 12.83 -4.91 6.12
CA GLU A 7 12.22 -5.22 7.43
C GLU A 7 10.84 -4.56 7.61
N SER A 8 10.60 -3.39 6.99
CA SER A 8 9.27 -2.76 6.97
C SER A 8 8.27 -3.58 6.16
N LEU A 9 8.69 -4.15 5.02
CA LEU A 9 7.84 -5.03 4.20
C LEU A 9 7.53 -6.34 4.93
N ASP A 10 8.54 -6.94 5.58
CA ASP A 10 8.38 -8.13 6.42
C ASP A 10 7.38 -7.88 7.56
N LEU A 11 7.47 -6.72 8.21
CA LEU A 11 6.55 -6.31 9.27
C LEU A 11 5.12 -6.13 8.76
N GLN A 12 4.93 -5.48 7.61
CA GLN A 12 3.62 -5.29 6.99
C GLN A 12 2.96 -6.63 6.63
N GLU A 13 3.72 -7.54 6.02
CA GLU A 13 3.25 -8.89 5.70
C GLU A 13 2.86 -9.65 6.98
N ALA A 14 3.74 -9.68 7.98
CA ALA A 14 3.47 -10.34 9.26
C ALA A 14 2.23 -9.75 9.95
N TYR A 15 2.05 -8.42 9.87
CA TYR A 15 0.91 -7.73 10.45
C TYR A 15 -0.41 -8.15 9.79
N VAL A 16 -0.49 -8.14 8.44
CA VAL A 16 -1.68 -8.59 7.72
C VAL A 16 -1.99 -10.05 7.98
N LYS A 17 -0.97 -10.92 7.96
CA LYS A 17 -1.13 -12.36 8.26
C LYS A 17 -1.66 -12.58 9.67
N ALA A 18 -1.17 -11.82 10.66
CA ALA A 18 -1.67 -11.88 12.03
C ALA A 18 -3.13 -11.42 12.15
N LEU A 19 -3.54 -10.41 11.38
CA LEU A 19 -4.93 -9.96 11.34
C LEU A 19 -5.85 -11.04 10.72
N LEU A 20 -5.46 -11.62 9.59
CA LEU A 20 -6.21 -12.72 8.95
C LEU A 20 -6.32 -13.94 9.88
N GLN A 21 -5.22 -14.34 10.52
CA GLN A 21 -5.23 -15.42 11.51
C GLN A 21 -6.16 -15.11 12.67
N GLY A 22 -6.12 -13.88 13.19
CA GLY A 22 -7.00 -13.45 14.26
C GLY A 22 -8.49 -13.52 13.89
N VAL A 23 -8.84 -13.21 12.65
CA VAL A 23 -10.21 -13.35 12.13
C VAL A 23 -10.62 -14.82 12.03
N LEU A 24 -9.77 -15.69 11.47
CA LEU A 24 -10.02 -17.13 11.39
C LEU A 24 -10.23 -17.77 12.78
N ASP A 25 -9.41 -17.38 13.75
CA ASP A 25 -9.44 -17.96 15.10
C ASP A 25 -10.65 -17.51 15.92
N ARG A 26 -11.11 -16.26 15.73
CA ARG A 26 -12.03 -15.59 16.67
C ARG A 26 -13.40 -15.28 16.09
N ALA A 27 -13.55 -15.31 14.77
CA ALA A 27 -14.80 -14.96 14.09
C ALA A 27 -15.35 -16.05 13.14
N PRO A 28 -15.27 -17.36 13.45
CA PRO A 28 -15.69 -18.41 12.52
C PRO A 28 -17.18 -18.31 12.16
N GLN A 29 -18.05 -17.95 13.12
CA GLN A 29 -19.47 -17.77 12.86
C GLN A 29 -19.75 -16.62 11.87
N ALA A 30 -18.98 -15.52 11.95
CA ALA A 30 -19.13 -14.40 11.03
C ALA A 30 -18.67 -14.78 9.61
N LEU A 31 -17.55 -15.50 9.49
CA LEU A 31 -17.05 -16.00 8.22
C LEU A 31 -18.04 -16.97 7.56
N GLU A 32 -18.63 -17.87 8.35
CA GLU A 32 -19.69 -18.78 7.87
C GLU A 32 -20.92 -18.00 7.38
N THR A 33 -21.37 -17.00 8.16
CA THR A 33 -22.53 -16.17 7.80
C THR A 33 -22.30 -15.36 6.52
N LEU A 34 -21.06 -14.91 6.29
CA LEU A 34 -20.66 -14.16 5.11
C LEU A 34 -20.29 -15.05 3.91
N GLU A 35 -20.35 -16.37 4.07
CA GLU A 35 -19.94 -17.35 3.05
C GLU A 35 -18.49 -17.12 2.57
N ARG A 36 -17.61 -16.65 3.46
CA ARG A 36 -16.22 -16.33 3.13
C ARG A 36 -15.40 -17.61 2.96
N ASP A 37 -14.65 -17.70 1.85
CA ASP A 37 -13.70 -18.79 1.63
C ASP A 37 -12.53 -18.73 2.63
N THR A 38 -12.63 -19.56 3.68
CA THR A 38 -11.61 -19.64 4.73
C THR A 38 -10.32 -20.33 4.27
N GLU A 39 -10.38 -21.19 3.25
CA GLU A 39 -9.17 -21.84 2.72
C GLU A 39 -8.33 -20.84 1.93
N LEU A 40 -8.98 -19.91 1.22
CA LEU A 40 -8.30 -18.80 0.57
C LEU A 40 -7.60 -17.88 1.57
N LEU A 41 -8.25 -17.54 2.70
CA LEU A 41 -7.61 -16.77 3.77
C LEU A 41 -6.39 -17.52 4.37
N LYS A 42 -6.51 -18.83 4.59
CA LYS A 42 -5.38 -19.66 5.05
C LYS A 42 -4.25 -19.69 4.05
N ARG A 43 -4.56 -19.73 2.75
CA ARG A 43 -3.58 -19.65 1.66
C ARG A 43 -2.78 -18.35 1.71
N TYR A 44 -3.46 -17.21 1.87
CA TYR A 44 -2.80 -15.90 2.02
C TYR A 44 -1.87 -15.86 3.24
N ILE A 45 -2.21 -16.55 4.33
CA ILE A 45 -1.34 -16.64 5.51
C ILE A 45 -0.11 -17.52 5.24
N ALA A 46 -0.30 -18.65 4.56
CA ALA A 46 0.74 -19.64 4.35
C ALA A 46 1.77 -19.24 3.29
N GLU A 47 1.36 -18.52 2.24
CA GLU A 47 2.24 -18.12 1.12
C GLU A 47 2.93 -16.78 1.38
N PRO A 48 4.19 -16.61 0.96
CA PRO A 48 4.85 -15.30 1.02
C PRO A 48 4.14 -14.30 0.12
N PHE A 49 4.03 -13.06 0.57
CA PHE A 49 3.47 -12.00 -0.28
C PHE A 49 4.41 -11.70 -1.43
N LYS A 50 3.85 -11.39 -2.60
CA LYS A 50 4.65 -11.07 -3.77
C LYS A 50 5.26 -9.68 -3.60
N ARG A 51 6.48 -9.48 -4.09
CA ARG A 51 7.14 -8.17 -4.16
C ARG A 51 7.57 -7.91 -5.60
N ILE A 52 7.15 -6.80 -6.16
CA ILE A 52 7.55 -6.30 -7.48
C ILE A 52 7.87 -4.81 -7.40
N THR A 53 8.69 -4.31 -8.32
CA THR A 53 8.87 -2.86 -8.47
C THR A 53 7.73 -2.27 -9.29
N TYR A 54 7.54 -0.95 -9.18
CA TYR A 54 6.68 -0.17 -10.05
C TYR A 54 6.95 -0.45 -11.53
N ASP A 55 8.23 -0.45 -11.94
CA ASP A 55 8.63 -0.70 -13.33
C ASP A 55 8.18 -2.09 -13.79
N GLN A 56 8.38 -3.11 -12.95
CA GLN A 56 7.90 -4.48 -13.23
C GLN A 56 6.37 -4.55 -13.31
N ALA A 57 5.66 -3.78 -12.48
CA ALA A 57 4.20 -3.74 -12.49
C ALA A 57 3.66 -3.10 -13.78
N ILE A 58 4.26 -1.99 -14.23
CA ILE A 58 3.90 -1.36 -15.51
C ILE A 58 4.20 -2.28 -16.68
N ASP A 59 5.41 -2.85 -16.74
CA ASP A 59 5.79 -3.72 -17.85
C ASP A 59 4.82 -4.92 -17.97
N LEU A 60 4.39 -5.46 -16.83
CA LEU A 60 3.42 -6.55 -16.76
C LEU A 60 2.01 -6.13 -17.21
N LEU A 61 1.55 -4.94 -16.81
CA LEU A 61 0.26 -4.40 -17.26
C LEU A 61 0.25 -4.14 -18.77
N GLN A 62 1.33 -3.59 -19.31
CA GLN A 62 1.47 -3.33 -20.75
C GLN A 62 1.57 -4.63 -21.57
N GLU A 63 2.27 -5.65 -21.07
CA GLU A 63 2.35 -6.96 -21.73
C GLU A 63 0.97 -7.61 -21.92
N HIS A 64 0.08 -7.42 -20.95
CA HIS A 64 -1.24 -8.05 -20.89
C HIS A 64 -2.40 -7.13 -21.28
N GLU A 65 -2.15 -5.90 -21.71
CA GLU A 65 -3.20 -4.90 -21.99
C GLU A 65 -4.17 -5.32 -23.12
N ASN A 66 -3.75 -6.26 -23.98
CA ASN A 66 -4.52 -6.76 -25.11
C ASN A 66 -5.19 -8.12 -24.84
N ASP A 67 -5.08 -8.66 -23.62
CA ASP A 67 -5.75 -9.89 -23.23
C ASP A 67 -7.27 -9.66 -23.10
N GLU A 68 -8.07 -10.70 -23.40
CA GLU A 68 -9.54 -10.61 -23.36
C GLU A 68 -10.09 -10.24 -21.97
N ASP A 69 -9.36 -10.57 -20.92
CA ASP A 69 -9.72 -10.34 -19.52
C ASP A 69 -9.09 -9.06 -18.93
N ALA A 70 -8.37 -8.26 -19.72
CA ALA A 70 -7.80 -6.99 -19.29
C ALA A 70 -8.89 -5.89 -19.24
N ASP A 71 -9.29 -5.50 -18.03
CA ASP A 71 -10.27 -4.43 -17.78
C ASP A 71 -9.59 -3.22 -17.11
N TYR A 72 -8.64 -2.60 -17.80
CA TYR A 72 -7.94 -1.39 -17.36
C TYR A 72 -7.45 -0.57 -18.55
N GLU A 73 -7.16 0.72 -18.32
CA GLU A 73 -6.69 1.62 -19.36
C GLU A 73 -5.17 1.50 -19.57
N HIS A 74 -4.67 1.92 -20.73
CA HIS A 74 -3.23 1.97 -20.97
C HIS A 74 -2.55 2.93 -19.98
N LEU A 75 -1.37 2.54 -19.47
CA LEU A 75 -0.54 3.37 -18.60
C LEU A 75 0.84 3.59 -19.21
N GLU A 76 1.35 4.80 -19.06
CA GLU A 76 2.73 5.17 -19.39
C GLU A 76 3.62 5.12 -18.14
N HIS A 77 4.92 4.93 -18.34
CA HIS A 77 5.89 5.03 -17.26
C HIS A 77 5.86 6.44 -16.64
N GLY A 78 5.47 6.51 -15.36
CA GLY A 78 5.26 7.76 -14.62
C GLY A 78 3.82 7.95 -14.14
N ASP A 79 2.86 7.22 -14.70
CA ASP A 79 1.46 7.26 -14.26
C ASP A 79 1.25 6.52 -12.94
N ASP A 80 0.22 6.92 -12.19
CA ASP A 80 -0.21 6.23 -10.97
C ASP A 80 -1.22 5.12 -11.29
N PHE A 81 -1.28 4.09 -10.45
CA PHE A 81 -2.18 2.96 -10.68
C PHE A 81 -3.60 3.30 -10.23
N GLY A 82 -4.55 3.29 -11.17
CA GLY A 82 -5.97 3.26 -10.82
C GLY A 82 -6.41 1.90 -10.23
N SER A 83 -7.56 1.88 -9.54
CA SER A 83 -8.12 0.64 -8.94
C SER A 83 -8.19 -0.58 -9.88
N PRO A 84 -8.52 -0.45 -11.18
CA PRO A 84 -8.53 -1.60 -12.08
C PRO A 84 -7.14 -2.20 -12.30
N HIS A 85 -6.10 -1.36 -12.44
CA HIS A 85 -4.71 -1.80 -12.55
C HIS A 85 -4.26 -2.52 -11.28
N GLU A 86 -4.53 -1.94 -10.11
CA GLU A 86 -4.20 -2.56 -8.82
C GLU A 86 -4.86 -3.94 -8.66
N THR A 87 -6.13 -4.03 -9.05
CA THR A 87 -6.92 -5.27 -9.02
C THR A 87 -6.31 -6.32 -9.94
N TRP A 88 -5.93 -5.93 -11.14
CA TRP A 88 -5.31 -6.85 -12.09
C TRP A 88 -3.98 -7.37 -11.57
N ILE A 89 -3.09 -6.49 -11.08
CA ILE A 89 -1.79 -6.86 -10.51
C ILE A 89 -1.96 -7.89 -9.38
N SER A 90 -2.82 -7.60 -8.39
CA SER A 90 -2.97 -8.48 -7.23
C SER A 90 -3.63 -9.82 -7.59
N ASN A 91 -4.56 -9.83 -8.55
CA ASN A 91 -5.17 -11.06 -9.06
C ASN A 91 -4.20 -11.91 -9.87
N HIS A 92 -3.33 -11.30 -10.67
CA HIS A 92 -2.32 -12.00 -11.47
C HIS A 92 -1.43 -12.91 -10.61
N PHE A 93 -1.02 -12.43 -9.43
CA PHE A 93 -0.20 -13.23 -8.50
C PHE A 93 -1.02 -14.12 -7.57
N GLY A 94 -2.32 -13.84 -7.38
CA GLY A 94 -3.22 -14.64 -6.55
C GLY A 94 -2.92 -14.59 -5.05
N VAL A 95 -2.10 -13.63 -4.61
CA VAL A 95 -1.74 -13.35 -3.21
C VAL A 95 -1.56 -11.85 -3.03
N PRO A 96 -1.64 -11.32 -1.79
CA PRO A 96 -1.28 -9.92 -1.54
C PRO A 96 0.10 -9.58 -2.11
N THR A 97 0.17 -8.45 -2.81
CA THR A 97 1.33 -8.08 -3.63
C THR A 97 1.80 -6.67 -3.27
N PHE A 98 3.05 -6.55 -2.83
CA PHE A 98 3.73 -5.27 -2.71
C PHE A 98 4.17 -4.78 -4.08
N VAL A 99 3.78 -3.56 -4.43
CA VAL A 99 4.38 -2.78 -5.50
C VAL A 99 5.30 -1.75 -4.84
N MET A 100 6.57 -1.73 -5.23
CA MET A 100 7.62 -0.99 -4.54
C MET A 100 8.30 0.03 -5.45
N ASN A 101 9.03 0.97 -4.86
CA ASN A 101 9.91 1.88 -5.59
C ASN A 101 9.19 2.70 -6.65
N TYR A 102 8.14 3.42 -6.26
CA TYR A 102 7.39 4.29 -7.16
C TYR A 102 8.22 5.52 -7.59
N PRO A 103 7.84 6.17 -8.71
CA PRO A 103 8.42 7.44 -9.11
C PRO A 103 8.29 8.51 -8.02
N ALA A 104 9.38 9.22 -7.73
CA ALA A 104 9.40 10.28 -6.73
C ALA A 104 8.42 11.43 -7.05
N ALA A 105 8.14 11.66 -8.34
CA ALA A 105 7.27 12.73 -8.83
C ALA A 105 5.78 12.55 -8.46
N ILE A 106 5.34 11.31 -8.24
CA ILE A 106 3.94 10.99 -7.91
C ILE A 106 3.75 10.57 -6.44
N LYS A 107 4.80 10.70 -5.62
CA LYS A 107 4.77 10.32 -4.20
C LYS A 107 5.09 11.50 -3.30
N ALA A 108 4.85 11.32 -2.01
CA ALA A 108 4.94 12.39 -1.02
C ALA A 108 6.40 12.84 -0.76
N PHE A 109 6.57 14.12 -0.45
CA PHE A 109 7.86 14.79 -0.24
C PHE A 109 8.76 14.14 0.82
N TYR A 110 8.17 13.45 1.80
CA TYR A 110 8.91 12.86 2.93
C TYR A 110 9.50 11.48 2.62
N MET A 111 9.24 10.90 1.44
CA MET A 111 9.68 9.55 1.12
C MET A 111 11.16 9.54 0.73
N LYS A 112 11.94 8.65 1.35
CA LYS A 112 13.39 8.56 1.10
C LYS A 112 13.68 8.04 -0.31
N PRO A 113 14.58 8.66 -1.09
CA PRO A 113 14.96 8.15 -2.41
C PRO A 113 15.66 6.79 -2.35
N VAL A 114 15.56 6.01 -3.44
CA VAL A 114 16.34 4.78 -3.60
C VAL A 114 17.82 5.13 -3.73
N PRO A 115 18.73 4.49 -2.97
CA PRO A 115 20.16 4.75 -3.09
C PRO A 115 20.67 4.54 -4.53
N GLY A 116 21.26 5.57 -5.12
CA GLY A 116 21.75 5.56 -6.50
C GLY A 116 20.68 5.80 -7.57
N ASN A 117 19.40 5.95 -7.20
CA ASN A 117 18.32 6.31 -8.12
C ASN A 117 17.33 7.30 -7.46
N PRO A 118 17.57 8.62 -7.55
CA PRO A 118 16.72 9.62 -6.92
C PRO A 118 15.34 9.77 -7.57
N GLU A 119 15.12 9.20 -8.77
CA GLU A 119 13.83 9.23 -9.45
C GLU A 119 12.82 8.23 -8.86
N ARG A 120 13.28 7.36 -7.96
CA ARG A 120 12.46 6.37 -7.25
C ARG A 120 12.56 6.59 -5.74
N VAL A 121 11.49 6.28 -5.01
CA VAL A 121 11.46 6.38 -3.54
C VAL A 121 11.28 5.01 -2.88
N LEU A 122 11.90 4.79 -1.73
CA LEU A 122 11.76 3.58 -0.91
C LEU A 122 10.36 3.54 -0.26
N CYS A 123 9.36 3.24 -1.07
CA CYS A 123 7.98 3.05 -0.66
C CYS A 123 7.44 1.71 -1.15
N ALA A 124 6.32 1.30 -0.57
CA ALA A 124 5.55 0.19 -1.04
C ALA A 124 4.07 0.35 -0.72
N ASP A 125 3.25 -0.06 -1.68
CA ASP A 125 1.81 -0.20 -1.55
C ASP A 125 1.49 -1.70 -1.59
N LEU A 126 0.72 -2.20 -0.61
CA LEU A 126 0.31 -3.60 -0.52
C LEU A 126 -1.09 -3.75 -1.09
N LEU A 127 -1.18 -4.40 -2.25
CA LEU A 127 -2.42 -4.63 -2.97
C LEU A 127 -3.03 -5.96 -2.53
N ALA A 128 -4.27 -5.93 -2.06
CA ALA A 128 -5.03 -7.13 -1.77
C ALA A 128 -5.64 -7.70 -3.07
N PRO A 129 -5.65 -9.04 -3.23
CA PRO A 129 -6.31 -9.72 -4.36
C PRO A 129 -7.83 -9.55 -4.30
N GLU A 130 -8.56 -10.13 -5.24
CA GLU A 130 -10.03 -10.12 -5.29
C GLU A 130 -10.65 -8.72 -5.49
N GLY A 131 -9.86 -7.77 -6.01
CA GLY A 131 -10.32 -6.43 -6.36
C GLY A 131 -10.46 -5.45 -5.20
N TYR A 132 -9.78 -5.71 -4.07
CA TYR A 132 -9.80 -4.81 -2.91
C TYR A 132 -8.81 -3.64 -3.01
N GLY A 133 -7.83 -3.74 -3.90
CA GLY A 133 -6.82 -2.71 -4.13
C GLY A 133 -5.86 -2.53 -2.95
N GLU A 134 -5.27 -1.34 -2.83
CA GLU A 134 -4.31 -1.03 -1.78
C GLU A 134 -4.91 -1.13 -0.36
N ILE A 135 -4.36 -1.99 0.50
CA ILE A 135 -4.73 -2.08 1.93
C ILE A 135 -3.71 -1.42 2.87
N ILE A 136 -2.46 -1.29 2.43
CA ILE A 136 -1.39 -0.61 3.16
C ILE A 136 -0.60 0.27 2.19
N GLY A 137 -0.29 1.50 2.61
CA GLY A 137 0.66 2.38 1.97
C GLY A 137 1.77 2.76 2.95
N GLY A 138 3.04 2.61 2.55
CA GLY A 138 4.18 2.78 3.44
C GLY A 138 5.44 3.27 2.76
N SER A 139 6.35 3.85 3.55
CA SER A 139 7.68 4.22 3.04
C SER A 139 8.73 4.34 4.13
N MET A 140 9.98 4.26 3.73
CA MET A 140 11.08 4.86 4.47
C MET A 140 10.97 6.38 4.39
N ARG A 141 11.28 7.05 5.49
CA ARG A 141 11.20 8.51 5.58
C ARG A 141 12.57 9.11 5.33
N GLU A 142 12.60 10.26 4.67
CA GLU A 142 13.83 11.03 4.50
C GLU A 142 14.39 11.38 5.89
N ASP A 143 15.63 11.01 6.13
CA ASP A 143 16.31 11.16 7.43
C ASP A 143 17.45 12.19 7.38
N ASP A 144 17.77 12.71 6.21
CA ASP A 144 18.67 13.85 6.00
C ASP A 144 17.90 15.18 5.99
N TYR A 145 18.38 16.13 6.79
CA TYR A 145 17.73 17.44 6.93
C TYR A 145 17.79 18.26 5.63
N ASP A 146 18.95 18.32 4.99
CA ASP A 146 19.18 19.18 3.83
C ASP A 146 18.42 18.65 2.61
N ALA A 147 18.39 17.32 2.42
CA ALA A 147 17.60 16.67 1.38
C ALA A 147 16.09 16.92 1.56
N LEU A 148 15.58 16.79 2.80
CA LEU A 148 14.17 17.04 3.09
C LEU A 148 13.80 18.51 2.83
N VAL A 149 14.63 19.46 3.26
CA VAL A 149 14.43 20.89 3.01
C VAL A 149 14.48 21.20 1.51
N ALA A 150 15.44 20.65 0.77
CA ALA A 150 15.54 20.83 -0.67
C ALA A 150 14.27 20.33 -1.40
N LYS A 151 13.72 19.18 -0.97
CA LYS A 151 12.47 18.66 -1.55
C LYS A 151 11.26 19.53 -1.22
N MET A 152 11.17 20.07 0.00
CA MET A 152 10.13 21.02 0.38
C MET A 152 10.19 22.30 -0.45
N ASP A 153 11.39 22.79 -0.75
CA ASP A 153 11.60 23.97 -1.58
C ASP A 153 11.17 23.75 -3.03
N GLU A 154 11.51 22.59 -3.61
CA GLU A 154 11.08 22.18 -4.94
C GLU A 154 9.56 22.20 -5.08
N LEU A 155 8.85 21.77 -4.04
CA LEU A 155 7.39 21.69 -3.99
C LEU A 155 6.71 22.98 -3.50
N GLY A 156 7.47 24.04 -3.21
CA GLY A 156 6.94 25.33 -2.76
C GLY A 156 6.23 25.27 -1.40
N MET A 157 6.65 24.36 -0.51
CA MET A 157 6.03 24.16 0.80
C MET A 157 6.49 25.22 1.81
N ASP A 158 5.57 25.69 2.67
CA ASP A 158 5.91 26.56 3.79
C ASP A 158 6.61 25.77 4.91
N ARG A 159 7.89 26.02 5.12
CA ARG A 159 8.70 25.31 6.13
C ARG A 159 8.27 25.59 7.56
N THR A 160 7.65 26.74 7.83
CA THR A 160 7.29 27.15 9.19
C THR A 160 6.21 26.24 9.78
N GLU A 161 5.33 25.69 8.93
CA GLU A 161 4.32 24.69 9.30
C GLU A 161 4.94 23.34 9.70
N TYR A 162 6.20 23.07 9.29
CA TYR A 162 6.87 21.79 9.48
C TYR A 162 8.12 21.88 10.37
N GLU A 163 8.33 22.99 11.09
CA GLU A 163 9.53 23.19 11.92
C GLU A 163 9.74 22.02 12.90
N PHE A 164 8.67 21.59 13.57
CA PHE A 164 8.69 20.41 14.44
C PHE A 164 9.11 19.13 13.70
N TYR A 165 8.63 18.93 12.48
CA TYR A 165 8.93 17.73 11.68
C TYR A 165 10.39 17.72 11.18
N LEU A 166 10.91 18.91 10.86
CA LEU A 166 12.28 19.15 10.46
C LEU A 166 13.26 18.97 11.64
N ASP A 167 12.86 19.37 12.85
CA ASP A 167 13.66 19.19 14.06
C ASP A 167 13.95 17.72 14.39
N LEU A 168 13.08 16.79 13.97
CA LEU A 168 13.33 15.35 14.05
C LEU A 168 14.59 14.92 13.27
N ARG A 169 15.02 15.70 12.27
CA ARG A 169 16.24 15.45 11.49
C ARG A 169 17.46 16.16 12.07
N LYS A 170 17.28 17.19 12.90
CA LYS A 170 18.37 17.91 13.56
C LYS A 170 18.82 17.25 14.86
N TYR A 171 17.87 16.74 15.65
CA TYR A 171 18.12 16.33 17.03
C TYR A 171 17.96 14.82 17.22
N GLY A 172 18.98 14.06 16.80
CA GLY A 172 19.02 12.61 17.01
C GLY A 172 18.29 11.79 15.94
N THR A 173 18.42 12.22 14.66
CA THR A 173 17.85 11.49 13.52
C THR A 173 18.40 10.07 13.42
N VAL A 174 17.54 9.16 12.94
CA VAL A 174 17.87 7.76 12.66
C VAL A 174 17.10 7.30 11.43
N PRO A 175 17.58 6.30 10.67
CA PRO A 175 16.78 5.69 9.63
C PRO A 175 15.47 5.14 10.20
N HIS A 176 14.35 5.51 9.59
CA HIS A 176 13.03 5.09 10.05
C HIS A 176 12.04 5.00 8.89
N GLY A 177 11.03 4.15 9.06
CA GLY A 177 9.95 3.96 8.11
C GLY A 177 8.64 3.76 8.86
N GLY A 178 7.54 3.77 8.11
CA GLY A 178 6.24 3.45 8.65
C GLY A 178 5.22 3.28 7.53
N PHE A 179 4.04 2.81 7.92
CA PHE A 179 2.95 2.53 7.01
C PHE A 179 1.61 2.87 7.66
N GLY A 180 0.61 3.13 6.83
CA GLY A 180 -0.79 3.25 7.24
C GLY A 180 -1.58 2.06 6.70
N ILE A 181 -2.52 1.56 7.49
CA ILE A 181 -3.46 0.51 7.07
C ILE A 181 -4.87 1.10 6.96
N GLY A 182 -5.53 0.86 5.84
CA GLY A 182 -6.94 1.19 5.68
C GLY A 182 -7.80 0.15 6.39
N ILE A 183 -8.27 0.44 7.61
CA ILE A 183 -9.02 -0.52 8.44
C ILE A 183 -10.25 -1.04 7.70
N GLU A 184 -11.03 -0.17 7.07
CA GLU A 184 -12.24 -0.58 6.33
C GLU A 184 -11.89 -1.45 5.12
N ARG A 185 -10.81 -1.16 4.39
CA ARG A 185 -10.34 -2.03 3.28
C ARG A 185 -9.86 -3.39 3.80
N MET A 186 -9.15 -3.41 4.92
CA MET A 186 -8.70 -4.66 5.57
C MET A 186 -9.89 -5.51 6.04
N VAL A 187 -10.92 -4.89 6.64
CA VAL A 187 -12.15 -5.58 7.03
C VAL A 187 -12.87 -6.12 5.80
N THR A 188 -13.02 -5.32 4.75
CA THR A 188 -13.63 -5.76 3.48
C THR A 188 -12.88 -6.95 2.87
N PHE A 189 -11.55 -6.91 2.84
CA PHE A 189 -10.69 -8.00 2.37
C PHE A 189 -10.85 -9.28 3.20
N ALA A 190 -10.80 -9.17 4.53
CA ALA A 190 -10.96 -10.33 5.41
C ALA A 190 -12.37 -10.93 5.31
N ALA A 191 -13.40 -10.08 5.24
CA ALA A 191 -14.80 -10.46 5.22
C ALA A 191 -15.29 -10.94 3.83
N GLY A 192 -14.61 -10.60 2.75
CA GLY A 192 -15.07 -10.92 1.39
C GLY A 192 -16.23 -10.05 0.91
N THR A 193 -16.46 -8.87 1.50
CA THR A 193 -17.61 -8.03 1.14
C THR A 193 -17.36 -7.28 -0.17
N LYS A 194 -18.42 -6.85 -0.86
CA LYS A 194 -18.29 -6.27 -2.21
C LYS A 194 -17.90 -4.80 -2.22
N HIS A 195 -18.21 -4.06 -1.16
CA HIS A 195 -18.03 -2.62 -1.14
C HIS A 195 -17.59 -2.12 0.24
N ILE A 196 -16.56 -1.27 0.28
CA ILE A 196 -15.94 -0.74 1.51
C ILE A 196 -16.94 -0.13 2.51
N ARG A 197 -18.00 0.51 2.02
CA ARG A 197 -19.10 1.06 2.82
C ARG A 197 -19.75 0.06 3.81
N GLU A 198 -19.64 -1.24 3.55
CA GLU A 198 -20.20 -2.31 4.38
C GLU A 198 -19.28 -2.63 5.58
N ALA A 199 -18.02 -2.22 5.53
CA ALA A 199 -17.04 -2.40 6.60
C ALA A 199 -17.13 -1.35 7.72
N ILE A 200 -18.02 -0.36 7.60
CA ILE A 200 -18.22 0.69 8.60
C ILE A 200 -19.72 0.86 8.89
N PRO A 201 -20.15 1.04 10.16
CA PRO A 201 -21.58 1.09 10.49
C PRO A 201 -22.37 2.22 9.80
N PHE A 202 -21.76 3.40 9.67
CA PHE A 202 -22.40 4.58 9.08
C PHE A 202 -21.44 5.27 8.09
N PRO A 203 -21.30 4.76 6.85
CA PRO A 203 -20.35 5.28 5.88
C PRO A 203 -20.63 6.75 5.53
N ARG A 204 -19.56 7.50 5.28
CA ARG A 204 -19.62 8.86 4.75
C ARG A 204 -19.09 8.85 3.33
N MET A 205 -19.94 9.28 2.39
CA MET A 205 -19.64 9.34 0.96
C MET A 205 -20.13 10.68 0.40
N LEU A 206 -19.66 11.07 -0.78
CA LEU A 206 -20.01 12.35 -1.42
C LEU A 206 -21.53 12.64 -1.41
N HIS A 207 -22.34 11.60 -1.62
CA HIS A 207 -23.80 11.69 -1.66
C HIS A 207 -24.50 11.11 -0.42
N ARG A 208 -23.77 10.73 0.63
CA ARG A 208 -24.33 10.15 1.88
C ARG A 208 -23.59 10.63 3.12
N ILE A 209 -24.21 11.52 3.87
CA ILE A 209 -23.68 12.07 5.14
C ILE A 209 -24.57 11.79 6.36
N LYS A 210 -25.70 11.12 6.17
CA LYS A 210 -26.67 10.76 7.21
C LYS A 210 -26.83 9.24 7.28
N PRO A 211 -27.24 8.69 8.44
CA PRO A 211 -27.67 7.29 8.56
C PRO A 211 -28.67 6.91 7.48
#